data_AF-A0A9E7PJU3-F1
#
_entry.id   AF-A0A9E7PJU3-F1
#
_cell.length_a   1.000
_cell.length_b   1.000
_cell.length_c   1.000
_cell.angle_alpha   90.00
_cell.angle_beta   90.00
_cell.angle_gamma   90.00
#
_symmetry.space_group_name_H-M   'P 1'
#
loop_
_entity.id
_entity.type
_entity.pdbx_description
1 polymer ?
#
loop_
_entity_poly.entity_id
_entity_poly.type
_entity_poly.pdbx_seq_one_letter_code
_entity_poly.pdbx_strand_id
1 'polypeptide(L)'
;MSEVPFQKEIIIPENNGGMLSKTSNKVFLYFILLGVLFWTADSFFQYYFFSSNLHFMINEVPESVVDSMLFTASAYSIFVRLIFLIFCIIGGFLISLHIKRREAAEDDLRHSEEKFRSLAESSQDLILLTSGGRDVEYINPAVKKILGYSPEDVIGRDFLSFVSPESGNKIIDVVNNIHRVKGRTFLLRINRSDDTEALIEFSLSSIDDGGGNSDAVQYVGRDLSEWIEAKKQYEEALIQIENNLNQFAILNDEIRNPLAIIVGTADFLGHEESEIILGQAGIIDGLVADLDRKWLESSKIREFLIKHYNFSFERINLKDE
;
A
#
# COMPACT_ATOMS: atom_id res chain seq x y z
N MET A 1 12.14 1.04 31.51
CA MET A 1 12.07 -0.40 31.19
C MET A 1 10.67 -0.87 31.54
N SER A 2 9.80 -0.93 30.53
CA SER A 2 8.47 -1.55 30.60
C SER A 2 8.24 -2.20 29.25
N GLU A 3 8.47 -3.51 29.20
CA GLU A 3 8.34 -4.34 28.01
C GLU A 3 6.87 -4.42 27.57
N VAL A 4 6.65 -4.21 26.28
CA VAL A 4 5.36 -4.39 25.61
C VAL A 4 5.29 -5.83 25.11
N PRO A 5 4.23 -6.61 25.37
CA PRO A 5 4.06 -7.91 24.74
C PRO A 5 3.34 -7.70 23.40
N PHE A 6 4.08 -7.74 22.30
CA PHE A 6 3.53 -7.83 20.95
C PHE A 6 3.82 -9.22 20.38
N GLN A 7 2.92 -10.17 20.64
CA GLN A 7 2.79 -11.39 19.86
C GLN A 7 1.29 -11.57 19.57
N LYS A 8 0.82 -10.85 18.54
CA LYS A 8 -0.46 -11.18 17.92
C LYS A 8 -0.13 -12.25 16.88
N GLU A 9 -0.41 -13.50 17.24
CA GLU A 9 -0.37 -14.62 16.30
C GLU A 9 -1.13 -14.25 15.04
N ILE A 10 -0.43 -14.30 13.91
CA ILE A 10 -1.04 -14.30 12.59
C ILE A 10 -1.80 -15.62 12.52
N ILE A 11 -3.11 -15.56 12.76
CA ILE A 11 -4.02 -16.67 12.48
C ILE A 11 -4.04 -16.81 10.96
N ILE A 12 -3.18 -17.70 10.44
CA ILE A 12 -3.31 -18.21 9.08
C ILE A 12 -4.63 -19.01 9.09
N PRO A 13 -5.66 -18.62 8.32
CA PRO A 13 -6.91 -19.38 8.31
C PRO A 13 -6.60 -20.80 7.85
N GLU A 14 -7.05 -21.77 8.64
CA GLU A 14 -6.98 -23.19 8.29
C GLU A 14 -7.52 -23.39 6.87
N ASN A 15 -6.70 -24.07 6.08
CA ASN A 15 -6.93 -24.49 4.71
C ASN A 15 -8.39 -24.92 4.42
N ASN A 16 -9.14 -24.04 3.75
CA ASN A 16 -10.47 -24.34 3.19
C ASN A 16 -10.44 -25.47 2.11
N GLY A 17 -9.27 -26.00 1.77
CA GLY A 17 -9.10 -27.15 0.86
C GLY A 17 -9.89 -28.40 1.26
N GLY A 18 -10.31 -28.52 2.52
CA GLY A 18 -11.19 -29.60 2.99
C GLY A 18 -12.64 -29.52 2.46
N MET A 19 -13.13 -28.34 2.09
CA MET A 19 -14.50 -28.15 1.58
C MET A 19 -14.53 -28.16 0.04
N LEU A 20 -13.50 -27.59 -0.60
CA LEU A 20 -13.34 -27.51 -2.05
C LEU A 20 -13.07 -28.90 -2.66
N SER A 21 -12.24 -29.71 -2.00
CA SER A 21 -12.05 -31.11 -2.41
C SER A 21 -13.33 -31.94 -2.34
N LYS A 22 -14.28 -31.63 -1.43
CA LYS A 22 -15.50 -32.44 -1.27
C LYS A 22 -16.44 -32.33 -2.46
N THR A 23 -16.62 -31.14 -3.05
CA THR A 23 -17.53 -30.95 -4.20
C THR A 23 -16.98 -31.65 -5.44
N SER A 24 -15.70 -31.40 -5.74
CA SER A 24 -15.01 -32.05 -6.87
C SER A 24 -14.95 -33.58 -6.73
N ASN A 25 -14.69 -34.09 -5.52
CA ASN A 25 -14.67 -35.53 -5.27
C ASN A 25 -16.07 -36.17 -5.37
N LYS A 26 -17.14 -35.45 -4.97
CA LYS A 26 -18.53 -35.91 -5.16
C LYS A 26 -18.89 -36.04 -6.63
N VAL A 27 -18.49 -35.08 -7.47
CA VAL A 27 -18.74 -35.13 -8.92
C VAL A 27 -18.03 -36.35 -9.53
N PHE A 28 -16.77 -36.57 -9.20
CA PHE A 28 -16.06 -37.77 -9.65
C PHE A 28 -16.77 -39.06 -9.23
N LEU A 29 -17.23 -39.13 -7.97
CA LEU A 29 -17.99 -40.28 -7.46
C LEU A 29 -19.33 -40.48 -8.20
N TYR A 30 -20.04 -39.42 -8.57
CA TYR A 30 -21.28 -39.53 -9.34
C TYR A 30 -21.04 -40.10 -10.75
N PHE A 31 -19.93 -39.75 -11.40
CA PHE A 31 -19.57 -40.34 -12.70
C PHE A 31 -19.23 -41.83 -12.58
N ILE A 32 -18.55 -42.24 -11.51
CA ILE A 32 -18.32 -43.67 -11.22
C ILE A 32 -19.64 -44.39 -10.99
N LEU A 33 -20.53 -43.83 -10.14
CA LEU A 33 -21.85 -44.41 -9.87
C LEU A 33 -22.71 -44.50 -11.13
N LEU A 34 -22.66 -43.52 -12.02
CA LEU A 34 -23.34 -43.55 -13.31
C LEU A 34 -22.82 -44.69 -14.19
N GLY A 35 -21.50 -44.90 -14.23
CA GLY A 35 -20.87 -46.03 -14.91
C GLY A 35 -21.37 -47.38 -14.38
N VAL A 36 -21.40 -47.55 -13.06
CA VAL A 36 -21.89 -48.76 -12.40
C VAL A 36 -23.38 -48.97 -12.66
N LEU A 37 -24.21 -47.91 -12.57
CA LEU A 37 -25.64 -47.97 -12.81
C LEU A 37 -25.95 -48.41 -14.25
N PHE A 38 -25.27 -47.80 -15.23
CA PHE A 38 -25.37 -48.21 -16.63
C PHE A 38 -25.03 -49.69 -16.82
N TRP A 39 -23.95 -50.15 -16.18
CA TRP A 39 -23.53 -51.55 -16.24
C TRP A 39 -24.59 -52.50 -15.67
N THR A 40 -25.20 -52.15 -14.52
CA THR A 40 -26.27 -52.94 -13.92
C THR A 40 -27.52 -52.98 -14.80
N ALA A 41 -27.96 -51.83 -15.32
CA ALA A 41 -29.15 -51.73 -16.17
C ALA A 41 -28.98 -52.51 -17.49
N ASP A 42 -27.81 -52.37 -18.14
CA ASP A 42 -27.48 -53.11 -19.37
C ASP A 42 -27.40 -54.62 -19.13
N SER A 43 -26.86 -55.04 -17.99
CA SER A 43 -26.81 -56.47 -17.60
C SER A 43 -28.21 -57.04 -17.36
N PHE A 44 -29.11 -56.29 -16.71
CA PHE A 44 -30.50 -56.70 -16.53
C PHE A 44 -31.26 -56.78 -17.86
N PHE A 45 -31.05 -55.82 -18.76
CA PHE A 45 -31.68 -55.81 -20.08
C PHE A 45 -31.26 -57.04 -20.90
N GLN A 46 -29.96 -57.35 -20.92
CA GLN A 46 -29.47 -58.56 -21.57
C GLN A 46 -30.06 -59.83 -20.95
N TYR A 47 -30.05 -59.96 -19.63
CA TYR A 47 -30.63 -61.12 -18.95
C TYR A 47 -32.11 -61.31 -19.33
N TYR A 48 -32.91 -60.25 -19.25
CA TYR A 48 -34.34 -60.28 -19.57
C TYR A 48 -34.60 -60.63 -21.05
N PHE A 49 -33.81 -60.06 -21.96
CA PHE A 49 -33.92 -60.33 -23.39
C PHE A 49 -33.63 -61.79 -23.70
N PHE A 50 -32.54 -62.35 -23.14
CA PHE A 50 -32.19 -63.76 -23.34
C PHE A 50 -33.18 -64.70 -22.66
N SER A 51 -33.59 -64.44 -21.41
CA SER A 51 -34.52 -65.32 -20.69
C SER A 51 -35.89 -65.39 -21.36
N SER A 52 -36.37 -64.28 -21.92
CA SER A 52 -37.67 -64.22 -22.59
C SER A 52 -37.68 -64.91 -23.97
N ASN A 53 -36.53 -65.00 -24.62
CA ASN A 53 -36.39 -65.58 -25.97
C ASN A 53 -35.67 -66.94 -25.98
N LEU A 54 -35.32 -67.48 -24.81
CA LEU A 54 -34.51 -68.69 -24.69
C LEU A 54 -35.16 -69.92 -25.35
N HIS A 55 -36.48 -70.05 -25.22
CA HIS A 55 -37.23 -71.16 -25.81
C HIS A 55 -37.18 -71.14 -27.35
N PHE A 56 -37.27 -69.96 -27.95
CA PHE A 56 -37.14 -69.78 -29.40
C PHE A 56 -35.72 -70.08 -29.88
N MET A 57 -34.71 -69.56 -29.17
CA MET A 57 -33.30 -69.79 -29.53
C MET A 57 -32.90 -71.27 -29.49
N ILE A 58 -33.37 -72.04 -28.50
CA ILE A 58 -32.99 -73.46 -28.35
C ILE A 58 -33.71 -74.35 -29.38
N ASN A 59 -34.95 -74.01 -29.76
CA ASN A 59 -35.79 -74.92 -30.55
C ASN A 59 -35.85 -74.60 -32.06
N GLU A 60 -35.66 -73.34 -32.47
CA GLU A 60 -35.82 -72.94 -33.88
C GLU A 60 -34.53 -72.50 -34.57
N VAL A 61 -33.42 -72.34 -33.83
CA VAL A 61 -32.14 -71.88 -34.37
C VAL A 61 -31.08 -73.00 -34.29
N PRO A 62 -30.28 -73.25 -35.34
CA PRO A 62 -29.22 -74.27 -35.29
C PRO A 62 -28.18 -73.97 -34.20
N GLU A 63 -27.75 -75.00 -33.45
CA GLU A 63 -26.80 -74.86 -32.32
C GLU A 63 -25.53 -74.07 -32.69
N SER A 64 -24.93 -74.33 -33.86
CA SER A 64 -23.75 -73.59 -34.34
C SER A 64 -23.96 -72.08 -34.50
N VAL A 65 -25.19 -71.65 -34.80
CA VAL A 65 -25.56 -70.23 -34.94
C VAL A 65 -25.81 -69.63 -33.56
N VAL A 66 -26.45 -70.36 -32.65
CA VAL A 66 -26.67 -69.96 -31.26
C VAL A 66 -25.33 -69.73 -30.55
N ASP A 67 -24.38 -70.66 -30.68
CA ASP A 67 -23.05 -70.54 -30.07
C ASP A 67 -22.26 -69.35 -30.61
N SER A 68 -22.29 -69.13 -31.94
CA SER A 68 -21.64 -67.96 -32.55
C SER A 68 -22.29 -66.65 -32.11
N MET A 69 -23.61 -66.60 -31.94
CA MET A 69 -24.34 -65.42 -31.46
C MET A 69 -24.02 -65.12 -29.99
N LEU A 70 -24.00 -66.14 -29.13
CA LEU A 70 -23.67 -65.99 -27.71
C LEU A 70 -22.22 -65.50 -27.51
N PHE A 71 -21.26 -66.02 -28.27
CA PHE A 71 -19.87 -65.60 -28.17
C PHE A 71 -19.62 -64.18 -28.70
N THR A 72 -20.21 -63.82 -29.84
CA THR A 72 -20.05 -62.47 -30.42
C THR A 72 -20.79 -61.39 -29.64
N ALA A 73 -21.99 -61.67 -29.15
CA ALA A 73 -22.74 -60.74 -28.30
C ALA A 73 -22.04 -60.50 -26.95
N SER A 74 -21.43 -61.52 -26.35
CA SER A 74 -20.70 -61.39 -25.08
C SER A 74 -19.41 -60.58 -25.23
N ALA A 75 -18.60 -60.81 -26.28
CA ALA A 75 -17.39 -60.02 -26.51
C ALA A 75 -17.70 -58.55 -26.83
N TYR A 76 -18.68 -58.28 -27.70
CA TYR A 76 -19.08 -56.91 -28.07
C TYR A 76 -19.64 -56.14 -26.88
N SER A 77 -20.49 -56.77 -26.06
CA SER A 77 -21.06 -56.12 -24.89
C SER A 77 -20.02 -55.78 -23.81
N ILE A 78 -19.07 -56.68 -23.54
CA ILE A 78 -17.95 -56.40 -22.63
C ILE A 78 -17.13 -55.22 -23.15
N PHE A 79 -16.85 -55.17 -24.44
CA PHE A 79 -16.10 -54.08 -25.07
C PHE A 79 -16.81 -52.72 -24.94
N VAL A 80 -18.11 -52.65 -25.27
CA VAL A 80 -18.90 -51.41 -25.13
C VAL A 80 -18.97 -50.95 -23.67
N ARG A 81 -19.15 -51.89 -22.73
CA ARG A 81 -19.15 -51.59 -21.28
C ARG A 81 -17.82 -51.05 -20.79
N LEU A 82 -16.70 -51.63 -21.24
CA LEU A 82 -15.36 -51.18 -20.88
C LEU A 82 -15.09 -49.76 -21.41
N ILE A 83 -15.45 -49.48 -22.67
CA ILE A 83 -15.32 -48.13 -23.25
C ILE A 83 -16.17 -47.13 -22.47
N PHE A 84 -17.42 -47.46 -22.15
CA PHE A 84 -18.30 -46.58 -21.40
C PHE A 84 -17.75 -46.27 -20.01
N LEU A 85 -17.25 -47.28 -19.30
CA LEU A 85 -16.64 -47.10 -17.98
C LEU A 85 -15.40 -46.23 -18.03
N ILE A 86 -14.53 -46.43 -19.02
CA ILE A 86 -13.36 -45.57 -19.26
C ILE A 86 -13.81 -44.14 -19.54
N PHE A 87 -14.83 -43.94 -20.37
CA PHE A 87 -15.37 -42.61 -20.69
C PHE A 87 -15.93 -41.90 -19.45
N CYS A 88 -16.67 -42.63 -18.60
CA CYS A 88 -17.17 -42.09 -17.32
C CYS A 88 -16.04 -41.68 -16.38
N ILE A 89 -14.98 -42.50 -16.25
CA ILE A 89 -13.83 -42.18 -15.40
C ILE A 89 -13.08 -40.95 -15.92
N ILE A 90 -12.78 -40.91 -17.23
CA ILE A 90 -12.08 -39.78 -17.85
C ILE A 90 -12.92 -38.51 -17.74
N GLY A 91 -14.21 -38.58 -18.07
CA GLY A 91 -15.13 -37.44 -17.99
C GLY A 91 -15.24 -36.91 -16.56
N GLY A 92 -15.43 -37.80 -15.58
CA GLY A 92 -15.46 -37.43 -14.17
C GLY A 92 -14.15 -36.79 -13.70
N PHE A 93 -13.00 -37.32 -14.14
CA PHE A 93 -11.69 -36.78 -13.78
C PHE A 93 -11.47 -35.38 -14.37
N LEU A 94 -11.81 -35.17 -15.64
CA LEU A 94 -11.66 -33.87 -16.30
C LEU A 94 -12.53 -32.79 -15.67
N ILE A 95 -13.80 -33.11 -15.35
CA ILE A 95 -14.70 -32.17 -14.69
C ILE A 95 -14.24 -31.88 -13.27
N SER A 96 -13.81 -32.91 -12.53
CA SER A 96 -13.24 -32.76 -11.20
C SER A 96 -12.01 -31.83 -11.21
N LEU A 97 -11.12 -31.99 -12.19
CA LEU A 97 -9.95 -31.14 -12.37
C LEU A 97 -10.32 -29.70 -12.74
N HIS A 98 -11.31 -29.52 -13.62
CA HIS A 98 -11.80 -28.20 -14.00
C HIS A 98 -12.37 -27.43 -12.80
N ILE A 99 -13.20 -28.09 -11.98
CA ILE A 99 -13.75 -27.51 -10.75
C ILE A 99 -12.63 -27.12 -9.78
N LYS A 100 -11.67 -28.04 -9.53
CA LYS A 100 -10.53 -27.74 -8.63
C LYS A 100 -9.71 -26.55 -9.09
N ARG A 101 -9.44 -26.43 -10.40
CA ARG A 101 -8.68 -25.30 -10.96
C ARG A 101 -9.43 -23.99 -10.80
N ARG A 102 -10.74 -23.99 -11.03
CA ARG A 102 -11.59 -22.81 -10.87
C ARG A 102 -11.64 -22.38 -9.40
N GLU A 103 -11.88 -23.33 -8.50
CA GLU A 103 -11.91 -23.08 -7.05
C GLU A 103 -10.57 -22.53 -6.53
N ALA A 104 -9.44 -23.10 -6.95
CA ALA A 104 -8.12 -22.59 -6.58
C ALA A 104 -7.88 -21.17 -7.10
N ALA A 105 -8.29 -20.88 -8.33
CA ALA A 105 -8.16 -19.53 -8.90
C ALA A 105 -9.05 -18.50 -8.18
N GLU A 106 -10.28 -18.88 -7.79
CA GLU A 106 -11.17 -18.03 -7.01
C GLU A 106 -10.61 -17.76 -5.60
N ASP A 107 -10.02 -18.75 -4.93
CA ASP A 107 -9.38 -18.58 -3.64
C ASP A 107 -8.10 -17.72 -3.71
N ASP A 108 -7.25 -17.96 -4.73
CA ASP A 108 -6.06 -17.14 -4.95
C ASP A 108 -6.42 -15.69 -5.23
N LEU A 109 -7.47 -15.45 -6.03
CA LEU A 109 -8.01 -14.12 -6.29
C LEU A 109 -8.51 -13.47 -4.99
N ARG A 110 -9.34 -14.17 -4.22
CA ARG A 110 -9.87 -13.69 -2.95
C ARG A 110 -8.76 -13.35 -1.95
N HIS A 111 -7.75 -14.21 -1.83
CA HIS A 111 -6.62 -13.96 -0.94
C HIS A 111 -5.81 -12.74 -1.37
N SER A 112 -5.60 -12.58 -2.67
CA SER A 112 -4.95 -11.40 -3.24
C SER A 112 -5.76 -10.12 -2.96
N GLU A 113 -7.07 -10.14 -3.19
CA GLU A 113 -7.98 -9.02 -2.92
C GLU A 113 -8.01 -8.64 -1.43
N GLU A 114 -8.11 -9.61 -0.52
CA GLU A 114 -8.06 -9.39 0.92
C GLU A 114 -6.72 -8.76 1.34
N LYS A 115 -5.61 -9.20 0.76
CA LYS A 115 -4.29 -8.63 1.00
C LYS A 115 -4.19 -7.19 0.52
N PHE A 116 -4.64 -6.88 -0.71
CA PHE A 116 -4.65 -5.52 -1.23
C PHE A 116 -5.56 -4.60 -0.41
N ARG A 117 -6.75 -5.07 -0.02
CA ARG A 117 -7.67 -4.35 0.85
C ARG A 117 -7.02 -4.03 2.20
N SER A 118 -6.38 -5.01 2.84
CA SER A 118 -5.70 -4.83 4.13
C SER A 118 -4.59 -3.78 4.03
N LEU A 119 -3.80 -3.80 2.95
CA LEU A 119 -2.76 -2.81 2.71
C LEU A 119 -3.35 -1.40 2.56
N ALA A 120 -4.39 -1.24 1.73
CA ALA A 120 -5.04 0.04 1.53
C ALA A 120 -5.69 0.58 2.82
N GLU A 121 -6.35 -0.29 3.60
CA GLU A 121 -7.01 0.08 4.86
C GLU A 121 -6.03 0.46 5.97
N SER A 122 -4.83 -0.14 5.98
CA SER A 122 -3.77 0.15 6.96
C SER A 122 -2.89 1.36 6.59
N SER A 123 -3.03 1.89 5.38
CA SER A 123 -2.27 3.05 4.91
C SER A 123 -2.58 4.29 5.74
N GLN A 124 -1.54 5.06 6.08
CA GLN A 124 -1.70 6.37 6.69
C GLN A 124 -1.99 7.47 5.66
N ASP A 125 -1.60 7.25 4.41
CA ASP A 125 -1.92 8.13 3.30
C ASP A 125 -3.34 7.89 2.81
N LEU A 126 -3.96 8.94 2.28
CA LEU A 126 -5.25 8.88 1.62
C LEU A 126 -5.10 8.10 0.32
N ILE A 127 -5.88 7.04 0.14
CA ILE A 127 -5.94 6.28 -1.10
C ILE A 127 -7.38 6.34 -1.58
N LEU A 128 -7.59 6.87 -2.77
CA LEU A 128 -8.90 6.91 -3.38
C LEU A 128 -8.85 6.54 -4.86
N LEU A 129 -9.95 5.97 -5.34
CA LEU A 129 -10.17 5.62 -6.73
C LEU A 129 -11.37 6.41 -7.23
N THR A 130 -11.25 6.99 -8.42
CA THR A 130 -12.38 7.67 -9.07
C THR A 130 -12.65 7.12 -10.47
N SER A 131 -13.92 7.18 -10.85
CA SER A 131 -14.37 7.01 -12.23
C SER A 131 -14.26 8.33 -12.98
N GLY A 132 -13.68 8.33 -14.19
CA GLY A 132 -13.56 9.54 -15.01
C GLY A 132 -12.71 10.65 -14.37
N GLY A 133 -11.93 10.31 -13.33
CA GLY A 133 -11.16 11.29 -12.56
C GLY A 133 -11.97 12.15 -11.58
N ARG A 134 -13.27 11.84 -11.35
CA ARG A 134 -14.16 12.71 -10.54
C ARG A 134 -14.97 11.93 -9.52
N ASP A 135 -15.76 10.95 -9.95
CA ASP A 135 -16.70 10.27 -9.07
C ASP A 135 -15.98 9.24 -8.21
N VAL A 136 -16.00 9.43 -6.88
CA VAL A 136 -15.27 8.56 -5.96
C VAL A 136 -15.90 7.17 -5.88
N GLU A 137 -15.20 6.15 -6.36
CA GLU A 137 -15.62 4.74 -6.30
C GLU A 137 -15.16 4.05 -5.01
N TYR A 138 -13.97 4.44 -4.53
CA TYR A 138 -13.37 3.89 -3.33
C TYR A 138 -12.55 4.95 -2.62
N ILE A 139 -12.53 4.89 -1.29
CA ILE A 139 -11.62 5.66 -0.45
C ILE A 139 -11.27 4.85 0.80
N ASN A 140 -10.00 4.90 1.20
CA ASN A 140 -9.55 4.18 2.38
C ASN A 140 -9.97 4.90 3.68
N PRO A 141 -9.99 4.19 4.84
CA PRO A 141 -10.40 4.75 6.12
C PRO A 141 -9.53 5.93 6.63
N ALA A 142 -8.34 6.14 6.05
CA ALA A 142 -7.49 7.29 6.37
C ALA A 142 -8.21 8.64 6.16
N VAL A 143 -9.22 8.69 5.27
CA VAL A 143 -10.07 9.87 5.07
C VAL A 143 -10.67 10.41 6.36
N LYS A 144 -11.04 9.53 7.29
CA LYS A 144 -11.62 9.92 8.58
C LYS A 144 -10.61 10.63 9.47
N LYS A 145 -9.36 10.17 9.46
CA LYS A 145 -8.29 10.77 10.26
C LYS A 145 -7.79 12.08 9.63
N ILE A 146 -7.66 12.13 8.30
CA ILE A 146 -7.05 13.26 7.58
C ILE A 146 -8.07 14.38 7.34
N LEU A 147 -9.29 14.02 6.91
CA LEU A 147 -10.32 14.97 6.47
C LEU A 147 -11.58 14.98 7.36
N GLY A 148 -11.75 14.02 8.26
CA GLY A 148 -12.89 13.95 9.19
C GLY A 148 -14.16 13.32 8.61
N TYR A 149 -14.20 13.03 7.30
CA TYR A 149 -15.33 12.33 6.67
C TYR A 149 -15.31 10.83 6.91
N SER A 150 -16.48 10.19 6.94
CA SER A 150 -16.54 8.72 6.83
C SER A 150 -16.42 8.33 5.36
N PRO A 151 -15.87 7.15 5.02
CA PRO A 151 -15.80 6.68 3.63
C PRO A 151 -17.15 6.75 2.90
N GLU A 152 -18.23 6.43 3.59
CA GLU A 152 -19.60 6.43 3.08
C GLU A 152 -20.11 7.84 2.72
N ASP A 153 -19.56 8.88 3.35
CA ASP A 153 -19.91 10.27 3.06
C ASP A 153 -19.26 10.77 1.76
N VAL A 154 -18.20 10.10 1.31
CA VAL A 154 -17.37 10.53 0.17
C VAL A 154 -17.62 9.68 -1.07
N ILE A 155 -17.84 8.37 -0.90
CA ILE A 155 -18.13 7.45 -2.00
C ILE A 155 -19.39 7.90 -2.76
N GLY A 156 -19.29 7.92 -4.09
CA GLY A 156 -20.37 8.34 -5.00
C GLY A 156 -20.50 9.86 -5.18
N ARG A 157 -19.61 10.66 -4.59
CA ARG A 157 -19.57 12.12 -4.80
C ARG A 157 -18.42 12.53 -5.73
N ASP A 158 -18.56 13.69 -6.35
CA ASP A 158 -17.48 14.33 -7.13
C ASP A 158 -16.36 14.75 -6.16
N PHE A 159 -15.17 14.19 -6.34
CA PHE A 159 -13.97 14.52 -5.56
C PHE A 159 -13.69 16.02 -5.56
N LEU A 160 -13.95 16.72 -6.67
CA LEU A 160 -13.72 18.16 -6.77
C LEU A 160 -14.61 19.00 -5.84
N SER A 161 -15.73 18.46 -5.34
CA SER A 161 -16.58 19.15 -4.37
C SER A 161 -15.93 19.34 -3.00
N PHE A 162 -14.88 18.56 -2.69
CA PHE A 162 -14.12 18.68 -1.44
C PHE A 162 -12.88 19.57 -1.61
N VAL A 163 -12.48 19.87 -2.84
CA VAL A 163 -11.30 20.67 -3.16
C VAL A 163 -11.66 22.15 -3.03
N SER A 164 -10.76 22.95 -2.46
CA SER A 164 -10.99 24.40 -2.39
C SER A 164 -11.08 25.01 -3.81
N PRO A 165 -11.89 26.07 -4.03
CA PRO A 165 -12.09 26.64 -5.36
C PRO A 165 -10.78 27.05 -6.06
N GLU A 166 -9.80 27.55 -5.29
CA GLU A 166 -8.49 27.95 -5.81
C GLU A 166 -7.67 26.75 -6.34
N SER A 167 -7.78 25.60 -5.66
CA SER A 167 -7.08 24.36 -6.03
C SER A 167 -7.83 23.60 -7.14
N GLY A 168 -9.17 23.69 -7.18
CA GLY A 168 -10.03 23.01 -8.15
C GLY A 168 -9.69 23.35 -9.61
N ASN A 169 -9.45 24.63 -9.91
CA ASN A 169 -9.07 25.04 -11.28
C ASN A 169 -7.74 24.44 -11.75
N LYS A 170 -6.80 24.20 -10.83
CA LYS A 170 -5.47 23.66 -11.17
C LYS A 170 -5.52 22.16 -11.50
N ILE A 171 -6.45 21.42 -10.87
CA ILE A 171 -6.52 19.96 -11.01
C ILE A 171 -7.39 19.52 -12.19
N ILE A 172 -8.35 20.33 -12.64
CA ILE A 172 -9.21 20.02 -13.79
C ILE A 172 -8.37 19.73 -15.06
N ASP A 173 -7.38 20.58 -15.36
CA ASP A 173 -6.51 20.39 -16.53
C ASP A 173 -5.66 19.13 -16.44
N VAL A 174 -5.26 18.75 -15.21
CA VAL A 174 -4.47 17.55 -14.93
C VAL A 174 -5.31 16.30 -15.13
N VAL A 175 -6.52 16.27 -14.57
CA VAL A 175 -7.46 15.14 -14.71
C VAL A 175 -7.82 14.93 -16.17
N ASN A 176 -8.11 16.00 -16.91
CA ASN A 176 -8.42 15.91 -18.35
C ASN A 176 -7.26 15.41 -19.22
N ASN A 177 -6.02 15.46 -18.73
CA ASN A 177 -4.82 15.06 -19.47
C ASN A 177 -4.06 13.90 -18.81
N ILE A 178 -4.72 13.11 -17.96
CA ILE A 178 -4.05 12.20 -17.02
C ILE A 178 -3.13 11.16 -17.67
N HIS A 179 -3.46 10.71 -18.89
CA HIS A 179 -2.63 9.79 -19.67
C HIS A 179 -1.24 10.34 -20.03
N ARG A 180 -1.05 11.68 -19.96
CA ARG A 180 0.24 12.37 -20.23
C ARG A 180 1.01 12.76 -18.97
N VAL A 181 0.47 12.52 -17.77
CA VAL A 181 0.92 13.15 -16.52
C VAL A 181 1.60 12.17 -15.54
N LYS A 182 2.08 11.01 -16.02
CA LYS A 182 2.78 10.03 -15.18
C LYS A 182 3.90 10.67 -14.34
N GLY A 183 3.81 10.52 -13.01
CA GLY A 183 4.86 10.91 -12.06
C GLY A 183 4.82 12.36 -11.57
N ARG A 184 3.76 13.12 -11.81
CA ARG A 184 3.59 14.46 -11.20
C ARG A 184 2.82 14.37 -9.87
N THR A 185 3.27 15.16 -8.89
CA THR A 185 2.52 15.43 -7.65
C THR A 185 1.94 16.84 -7.69
N PHE A 186 0.82 17.03 -6.98
CA PHE A 186 0.11 18.30 -6.92
C PHE A 186 -0.31 18.61 -5.50
N LEU A 187 -0.21 19.87 -5.10
CA LEU A 187 -0.67 20.34 -3.81
C LEU A 187 -2.09 20.86 -3.93
N LEU A 188 -3.01 20.26 -3.19
CA LEU A 188 -4.41 20.67 -3.13
C LEU A 188 -4.78 21.02 -1.69
N ARG A 189 -5.52 22.12 -1.54
CA ARG A 189 -6.25 22.42 -0.31
C ARG A 189 -7.58 21.69 -0.38
N ILE A 190 -7.83 20.83 0.60
CA ILE A 190 -9.05 20.04 0.73
C ILE A 190 -9.78 20.51 1.99
N ASN A 191 -11.08 20.75 1.87
CA ASN A 191 -11.92 21.07 3.00
C ASN A 191 -12.14 19.83 3.87
N ARG A 192 -11.96 19.97 5.17
CA ARG A 192 -12.31 18.97 6.17
C ARG A 192 -13.78 19.07 6.54
N SER A 193 -14.30 18.05 7.21
CA SER A 193 -15.68 18.04 7.73
C SER A 193 -15.96 19.09 8.82
N ASP A 194 -14.92 19.64 9.43
CA ASP A 194 -14.97 20.65 10.50
C ASP A 194 -14.74 22.08 9.99
N ASP A 195 -14.89 22.30 8.69
CA ASP A 195 -14.66 23.59 7.99
C ASP A 195 -13.20 24.10 8.03
N THR A 196 -12.24 23.29 8.48
CA THR A 196 -10.81 23.60 8.33
C THR A 196 -10.27 23.09 6.98
N GLU A 197 -9.10 23.57 6.56
CA GLU A 197 -8.43 23.07 5.35
C GLU A 197 -7.24 22.17 5.69
N ALA A 198 -7.09 21.07 4.95
CA ALA A 198 -5.89 20.25 4.90
C ALA A 198 -5.10 20.53 3.61
N LEU A 199 -3.78 20.66 3.70
CA LEU A 199 -2.92 20.70 2.52
C LEU A 199 -2.41 19.28 2.22
N ILE A 200 -2.86 18.72 1.10
CA ILE A 200 -2.56 17.34 0.71
C ILE A 200 -1.75 17.34 -0.59
N GLU A 201 -0.65 16.61 -0.58
CA GLU A 201 0.11 16.29 -1.80
C GLU A 201 -0.49 15.04 -2.44
N PHE A 202 -1.08 15.19 -3.63
CA PHE A 202 -1.63 14.09 -4.40
C PHE A 202 -0.68 13.63 -5.50
N SER A 203 -0.47 12.33 -5.58
CA SER A 203 0.06 11.64 -6.76
C SER A 203 -1.08 10.92 -7.47
N LEU A 204 -1.12 11.02 -8.80
CA LEU A 204 -2.18 10.43 -9.62
C LEU A 204 -1.61 9.35 -10.54
N SER A 205 -2.33 8.24 -10.68
CA SER A 205 -2.04 7.21 -11.68
C SER A 205 -3.32 6.68 -12.29
N SER A 206 -3.32 6.53 -13.62
CA SER A 206 -4.41 5.84 -14.33
C SER A 206 -4.22 4.33 -14.16
N ILE A 207 -5.29 3.63 -13.80
CA ILE A 207 -5.32 2.19 -13.73
C ILE A 207 -5.90 1.69 -15.06
N ASP A 208 -5.14 0.82 -15.73
CA ASP A 208 -5.58 0.11 -16.93
C ASP A 208 -6.26 -1.19 -16.48
N ASP A 209 -7.57 -1.31 -16.67
CA ASP A 209 -8.37 -2.47 -16.25
C ASP A 209 -8.21 -3.68 -17.21
N GLY A 210 -7.33 -3.57 -18.21
CA GLY A 210 -7.11 -4.59 -19.22
C GLY A 210 -8.27 -4.71 -20.23
N GLY A 211 -9.35 -3.94 -20.05
CA GLY A 211 -10.49 -3.85 -20.96
C GLY A 211 -10.33 -2.78 -22.04
N GLY A 212 -9.25 -1.98 -21.99
CA GLY A 212 -8.92 -0.95 -22.98
C GLY A 212 -9.77 0.32 -22.85
N ASN A 213 -10.62 0.43 -21.83
CA ASN A 213 -11.44 1.61 -21.57
C ASN A 213 -11.70 1.80 -20.06
N SER A 214 -10.65 1.82 -19.25
CA SER A 214 -10.72 2.29 -17.88
C SER A 214 -10.31 3.75 -17.76
N ASP A 215 -11.31 4.60 -17.53
CA ASP A 215 -11.12 5.97 -17.04
C ASP A 215 -10.90 5.99 -15.51
N ALA A 216 -10.48 4.87 -14.93
CA ALA A 216 -10.25 4.75 -13.49
C ALA A 216 -8.94 5.43 -13.10
N VAL A 217 -9.01 6.33 -12.11
CA VAL A 217 -7.87 7.11 -11.64
C VAL A 217 -7.66 6.85 -10.16
N GLN A 218 -6.47 6.39 -9.81
CA GLN A 218 -6.03 6.27 -8.43
C GLN A 218 -5.29 7.53 -7.99
N TYR A 219 -5.62 8.01 -6.80
CA TYR A 219 -4.94 9.10 -6.12
C TYR A 219 -4.36 8.59 -4.80
N VAL A 220 -3.11 8.94 -4.56
CA VAL A 220 -2.44 8.77 -3.27
C VAL A 220 -2.15 10.16 -2.72
N GLY A 221 -2.81 10.51 -1.62
CA GLY A 221 -2.76 11.81 -0.97
C GLY A 221 -2.00 11.75 0.35
N ARG A 222 -0.90 12.48 0.45
CA ARG A 222 -0.12 12.63 1.67
C ARG A 222 -0.47 13.94 2.38
N ASP A 223 -0.91 13.86 3.64
CA ASP A 223 -1.14 15.04 4.47
C ASP A 223 0.19 15.70 4.84
N LEU A 224 0.32 17.00 4.56
CA LEU A 224 1.53 17.76 4.85
C LEU A 224 1.47 18.54 6.17
N SER A 225 0.36 18.46 6.92
CA SER A 225 0.15 19.21 8.16
C SER A 225 1.30 19.03 9.16
N GLU A 226 1.66 17.78 9.45
CA GLU A 226 2.77 17.45 10.38
C GLU A 226 4.12 17.93 9.86
N TRP A 227 4.36 17.81 8.55
CA TRP A 227 5.62 18.26 7.93
C TRP A 227 5.77 19.78 7.97
N ILE A 228 4.69 20.53 7.71
CA ILE A 228 4.70 21.99 7.77
C ILE A 228 4.97 22.47 9.19
N GLU A 229 4.32 21.89 10.19
CA GLU A 229 4.52 22.26 11.59
C GLU A 229 5.94 21.94 12.05
N ALA A 230 6.45 20.75 11.73
CA ALA A 230 7.83 20.38 12.03
C ALA A 230 8.84 21.31 11.35
N LYS A 231 8.58 21.67 10.08
CA LYS A 231 9.41 22.62 9.34
C LYS A 231 9.41 24.01 9.98
N LYS A 232 8.24 24.50 10.39
CA LYS A 232 8.11 25.79 11.07
C LYS A 232 8.86 25.81 12.40
N GLN A 233 8.72 24.79 13.23
CA GLN A 233 9.45 24.68 14.50
C GLN A 233 10.97 24.65 14.29
N TYR A 234 11.43 23.96 13.25
CA TYR A 234 12.83 23.94 12.87
C TYR A 234 13.33 25.32 12.44
N GLU A 235 12.55 26.06 11.63
CA GLU A 235 12.87 27.43 11.23
C GLU A 235 12.92 28.39 12.42
N GLU A 236 11.97 28.31 13.35
CA GLU A 236 11.96 29.11 14.58
C GLU A 236 13.19 28.83 15.47
N ALA A 237 13.57 27.55 15.63
CA ALA A 237 14.76 27.18 16.38
C ALA A 237 16.05 27.74 15.75
N LEU A 238 16.14 27.75 14.41
CA LEU A 238 17.28 28.35 13.71
C LEU A 238 17.37 29.87 13.94
N ILE A 239 16.24 30.57 13.89
CA ILE A 239 16.18 32.01 14.18
C ILE A 239 16.63 32.30 15.62
N GLN A 240 16.20 31.47 16.58
CA GLN A 240 16.62 31.63 17.98
C GLN A 240 18.12 31.39 18.16
N ILE A 241 18.68 30.36 17.52
CA ILE A 241 20.12 30.09 17.53
C ILE A 241 20.89 31.28 16.95
N GLU A 242 20.41 31.87 15.86
CA GLU A 242 21.01 33.05 15.25
C GLU A 242 21.01 34.27 16.18
N ASN A 243 19.89 34.53 16.84
CA ASN A 243 19.80 35.62 17.82
C ASN A 243 20.77 35.41 18.99
N ASN A 244 20.86 34.18 19.52
CA ASN A 244 21.82 33.85 20.58
C ASN A 244 23.27 34.04 20.12
N LEU A 245 23.60 33.60 18.91
CA LEU A 245 24.94 33.77 18.32
C LEU A 245 25.31 35.25 18.12
N ASN A 246 24.37 36.09 17.71
CA ASN A 246 24.59 37.53 17.59
C ASN A 246 24.81 38.19 18.97
N GLN A 247 24.08 37.77 19.99
CA GLN A 247 24.29 38.25 21.37
C GLN A 247 25.68 37.88 21.90
N PHE A 248 26.21 36.69 21.59
CA PHE A 248 27.58 36.33 21.97
C PHE A 248 28.64 37.23 21.33
N ALA A 249 28.45 37.61 20.07
CA ALA A 249 29.37 38.53 19.40
C ALA A 249 29.37 39.91 20.08
N ILE A 250 28.19 40.46 20.39
CA ILE A 250 28.06 41.73 21.12
C ILE A 250 28.71 41.63 22.51
N LEU A 251 28.45 40.54 23.24
CA LEU A 251 29.01 40.33 24.57
C LEU A 251 30.54 40.28 24.55
N ASN A 252 31.14 39.62 23.55
CA ASN A 252 32.59 39.58 23.38
C ASN A 252 33.19 40.99 23.22
N ASP A 253 32.57 41.83 22.40
CA ASP A 253 32.97 43.24 22.23
C ASP A 253 32.77 44.04 23.53
N GLU A 254 31.65 43.84 24.23
CA GLU A 254 31.35 44.47 25.52
C GLU A 254 32.27 44.03 26.67
N ILE A 255 32.88 42.85 26.59
CA ILE A 255 33.91 42.41 27.54
C ILE A 255 35.27 43.02 27.20
N ARG A 256 35.65 43.07 25.91
CA ARG A 256 36.96 43.59 25.48
C ARG A 256 37.15 45.07 25.81
N ASN A 257 36.10 45.89 25.63
CA ASN A 257 36.19 47.32 25.89
C ASN A 257 36.63 47.69 27.32
N PRO A 258 35.95 47.23 28.39
CA PRO A 258 36.39 47.48 29.76
C PRO A 258 37.69 46.75 30.09
N LEU A 259 37.95 45.58 29.50
CA LEU A 259 39.22 44.86 29.69
C LEU A 259 40.42 45.67 29.19
N ALA A 260 40.30 46.31 28.02
CA ALA A 260 41.33 47.20 27.48
C ALA A 260 41.59 48.41 28.40
N ILE A 261 40.54 48.95 29.02
CA ILE A 261 40.68 50.04 30.02
C ILE A 261 41.40 49.54 31.27
N ILE A 262 41.04 48.36 31.79
CA ILE A 262 41.69 47.74 32.95
C ILE A 262 43.18 47.50 32.66
N VAL A 263 43.50 46.92 31.51
CA VAL A 263 44.88 46.66 31.07
C VAL A 263 45.67 47.96 30.98
N GLY A 264 45.14 48.97 30.28
CA GLY A 264 45.82 50.26 30.13
C GLY A 264 46.04 50.99 31.47
N THR A 265 45.08 50.89 32.39
CA THR A 265 45.20 51.51 33.73
C THR A 265 46.21 50.77 34.60
N ALA A 266 46.18 49.44 34.60
CA ALA A 266 47.12 48.62 35.37
C ALA A 266 48.56 48.80 34.89
N ASP A 267 48.77 48.85 33.57
CA ASP A 267 50.07 49.11 32.95
C ASP A 267 50.61 50.49 33.33
N PHE A 268 49.75 51.52 33.34
CA PHE A 268 50.12 52.88 33.73
C PHE A 268 50.53 53.01 35.22
N LEU A 269 49.87 52.28 36.12
CA LEU A 269 50.10 52.37 37.56
C LEU A 269 51.43 51.72 38.00
N GLY A 270 51.91 50.70 37.28
CA GLY A 270 53.24 50.10 37.48
C GLY A 270 53.52 49.52 38.88
N HIS A 271 52.48 49.15 39.64
CA HIS A 271 52.61 48.53 40.96
C HIS A 271 52.83 47.01 40.86
N GLU A 272 53.28 46.39 41.96
CA GLU A 272 53.50 44.94 42.02
C GLU A 272 52.18 44.16 41.79
N GLU A 273 51.03 44.72 42.19
CA GLU A 273 49.71 44.15 41.91
C GLU A 273 49.29 44.26 40.42
N SER A 274 49.90 45.17 39.64
CA SER A 274 49.58 45.34 38.22
C SER A 274 49.90 44.09 37.40
N GLU A 275 50.98 43.37 37.71
CA GLU A 275 51.33 42.13 36.98
C GLU A 275 50.24 41.05 37.12
N ILE A 276 49.62 40.95 38.29
CA ILE A 276 48.54 39.98 38.55
C ILE A 276 47.29 40.35 37.73
N ILE A 277 46.95 41.64 37.69
CA ILE A 277 45.80 42.15 36.92
C ILE A 277 46.02 41.94 35.43
N LEU A 278 47.21 42.27 34.90
CA LEU A 278 47.57 42.08 33.51
C LEU A 278 47.56 40.57 33.13
N GLY A 279 48.07 39.71 34.01
CA GLY A 279 48.02 38.26 33.83
C GLY A 279 46.59 37.72 33.72
N GLN A 280 45.68 38.14 34.60
CA GLN A 280 44.27 37.72 34.53
C GLN A 280 43.54 38.32 33.32
N ALA A 281 43.81 39.58 32.99
CA ALA A 281 43.22 40.20 31.81
C ALA A 281 43.65 39.48 30.52
N GLY A 282 44.91 39.05 30.43
CA GLY A 282 45.38 38.21 29.31
C GLY A 282 44.69 36.85 29.21
N ILE A 283 44.37 36.22 30.35
CA ILE A 283 43.58 34.97 30.36
C ILE A 283 42.16 35.23 29.83
N ILE A 284 41.49 36.29 30.28
CA ILE A 284 40.15 36.65 29.84
C ILE A 284 40.14 36.96 28.33
N ASP A 285 41.10 37.75 27.84
CA ASP A 285 41.18 38.07 26.40
C ASP A 285 41.45 36.82 25.55
N GLY A 286 42.31 35.91 26.02
CA GLY A 286 42.54 34.62 25.37
C GLY A 286 41.27 33.77 25.28
N LEU A 287 40.47 33.70 26.36
CA LEU A 287 39.19 32.99 26.37
C LEU A 287 38.18 33.62 25.39
N VAL A 288 38.10 34.95 25.34
CA VAL A 288 37.22 35.68 24.40
C VAL A 288 37.66 35.45 22.95
N ALA A 289 38.98 35.46 22.68
CA ALA A 289 39.52 35.18 21.34
C ALA A 289 39.23 33.73 20.88
N ASP A 290 39.30 32.75 21.78
CA ASP A 290 38.94 31.36 21.48
C ASP A 290 37.43 31.21 21.20
N LEU A 291 36.58 31.95 21.93
CA LEU A 291 35.14 32.03 21.67
C LEU A 291 34.83 32.61 20.28
N ASP A 292 35.47 33.72 19.90
CA ASP A 292 35.33 34.32 18.55
C ASP A 292 35.70 33.34 17.45
N ARG A 293 36.80 32.59 17.61
CA ARG A 293 37.25 31.62 16.60
C ARG A 293 36.24 30.49 16.41
N LYS A 294 35.76 29.89 17.51
CA LYS A 294 34.75 28.81 17.47
C LYS A 294 33.42 29.30 16.88
N TRP A 295 33.05 30.55 17.16
CA TRP A 295 31.89 31.20 16.55
C TRP A 295 32.05 31.30 15.03
N LEU A 296 33.21 31.76 14.54
CA LEU A 296 33.47 31.95 13.11
C LEU A 296 33.48 30.63 12.34
N GLU A 297 33.97 29.55 12.95
CA GLU A 297 33.87 28.19 12.43
C GLU A 297 32.41 27.72 12.36
N SER A 298 31.64 27.92 13.44
CA SER A 298 30.22 27.55 13.50
C SER A 298 29.39 28.31 12.46
N SER A 299 29.68 29.59 12.24
CA SER A 299 29.00 30.43 11.25
C SER A 299 29.28 29.98 9.81
N LYS A 300 30.53 29.64 9.48
CA LYS A 300 30.91 29.09 8.16
C LYS A 300 30.25 27.74 7.86
N ILE A 301 30.20 26.84 8.86
CA ILE A 301 29.51 25.55 8.71
C ILE A 301 28.02 25.77 8.44
N ARG A 302 27.39 26.71 9.16
CA ARG A 302 25.98 27.07 8.97
C ARG A 302 25.71 27.65 7.58
N GLU A 303 26.49 28.62 7.12
CA GLU A 303 26.35 29.19 5.77
C GLU A 303 26.49 28.13 4.68
N PHE A 304 27.43 27.19 4.86
CA PHE A 304 27.61 26.06 3.96
C PHE A 304 26.35 25.18 3.88
N LEU A 305 25.73 24.88 5.03
CA LEU A 305 24.50 24.09 5.11
C LEU A 305 23.31 24.83 4.45
N ILE A 306 23.15 26.12 4.72
CA ILE A 306 22.08 26.93 4.10
C ILE A 306 22.21 26.92 2.57
N LYS A 307 23.43 27.12 2.05
CA LYS A 307 23.71 27.21 0.62
C LYS A 307 23.50 25.88 -0.13
N HIS A 308 23.85 24.74 0.46
CA HIS A 308 23.80 23.45 -0.25
C HIS A 308 22.46 22.73 -0.15
N TYR A 309 21.66 22.99 0.88
CA TYR A 309 20.37 22.34 1.07
C TYR A 309 19.17 23.17 0.60
N ASN A 310 19.42 24.23 -0.20
CA ASN A 310 18.40 25.10 -0.78
C ASN A 310 17.42 25.68 0.27
N PHE A 311 17.96 26.06 1.44
CA PHE A 311 17.20 26.73 2.48
C PHE A 311 16.92 28.17 2.05
N SER A 312 15.67 28.48 1.71
CA SER A 312 15.20 29.86 1.55
C SER A 312 14.98 30.47 2.92
N PHE A 313 16.04 30.98 3.55
CA PHE A 313 15.89 32.13 4.44
C PHE A 313 15.54 33.31 3.53
N GLU A 314 14.26 33.49 3.21
CA GLU A 314 13.84 34.78 2.69
C GLU A 314 14.31 35.81 3.72
N ARG A 315 15.16 36.74 3.24
CA ARG A 315 15.69 37.86 4.01
C ARG A 315 14.50 38.59 4.64
N ILE A 316 14.24 38.32 5.91
CA ILE A 316 13.51 39.25 6.75
C ILE A 316 14.49 40.37 7.00
N ASN A 317 14.51 41.32 6.06
CA ASN A 317 15.12 42.63 6.21
C ASN A 317 14.44 43.29 7.42
N LEU A 318 15.07 43.18 8.58
CA LEU A 318 14.97 44.19 9.61
C LEU A 318 15.86 45.36 9.17
N LYS A 319 15.23 46.53 8.95
CA LYS A 319 15.72 47.89 8.58
C LYS A 319 15.10 48.36 7.25
N ASP A 320 14.40 49.49 7.12
CA ASP A 320 14.24 50.70 7.92
C ASP A 320 12.88 51.35 7.56
N GLU A 321 12.32 52.14 8.50
CA GLU A 321 11.12 53.03 8.42
C GLU A 321 9.71 52.42 8.43
#